data_AF-A0A537Z4P4-F1
#
_entry.id   AF-A0A537Z4P4-F1
#
_cell.length_a   1.000
_cell.length_b   1.000
_cell.length_c   1.000
_cell.angle_alpha   90.00
_cell.angle_beta   90.00
_cell.angle_gamma   90.00
#
_symmetry.space_group_name_H-M   'P 1'
#
loop_
_entity.id
_entity.type
_entity.pdbx_description
1 polymer ?
#
loop_
_entity_poly.entity_id
_entity_poly.type
_entity_poly.pdbx_seq_one_letter_code
_entity_poly.pdbx_strand_id
1 'polypeptide(L)'
;MTRALVVSPLNGLIPLGLYASDLHRFPAGGLVRVTEIDLLGVAVRRAGETPRPPRPAAFVPHGFRQVLRLDRPTFTLVRMASERPIVFSLHRLL
;
A
#
# COMPACT_ATOMS: atom_id res chain seq x y z
N MET A 1 12.42 1.54 -12.19
CA MET A 1 11.24 2.37 -11.88
C MET A 1 10.97 2.27 -10.39
N THR A 2 10.70 3.38 -9.70
CA THR A 2 10.50 3.37 -8.24
C THR A 2 9.03 3.13 -7.91
N ARG A 3 8.76 2.08 -7.13
CA ARG A 3 7.43 1.70 -6.65
C ARG A 3 7.35 1.90 -5.14
N ALA A 4 6.25 2.46 -4.65
CA ALA A 4 5.94 2.47 -3.23
C ALA A 4 5.00 1.32 -2.85
N LEU A 5 5.24 0.70 -1.70
CA LEU A 5 4.31 -0.24 -1.06
C LEU A 5 3.80 0.40 0.22
N VAL A 6 2.49 0.56 0.33
CA VAL A 6 1.81 1.12 1.50
C VAL A 6 0.96 0.02 2.12
N VAL A 7 1.20 -0.31 3.39
CA VAL A 7 0.57 -1.44 4.07
C VAL A 7 -0.26 -0.92 5.24
N SER A 8 -1.51 -1.37 5.31
CA SER A 8 -2.43 -1.06 6.40
C SER A 8 -3.05 -2.35 6.93
N PRO A 9 -2.98 -2.64 8.25
CA PRO A 9 -2.36 -1.83 9.29
C PRO A 9 -0.82 -1.91 9.28
N LEU A 10 -0.15 -0.94 9.93
CA LEU A 10 1.31 -0.78 9.92
C LEU A 10 2.08 -2.04 10.35
N ASN A 11 1.54 -2.80 11.30
CA ASN A 11 2.10 -4.07 11.77
C ASN A 11 2.16 -5.16 10.69
N GLY A 12 1.41 -5.01 9.59
CA GLY A 12 1.51 -5.86 8.40
C GLY A 12 2.88 -5.80 7.70
N LEU A 13 3.73 -4.83 8.04
CA LEU A 13 5.11 -4.76 7.53
C LEU A 13 6.05 -5.81 8.12
N ILE A 14 5.78 -6.32 9.33
CA ILE A 14 6.70 -7.25 10.02
C ILE A 14 6.82 -8.58 9.24
N PRO A 15 5.72 -9.24 8.85
CA PRO A 15 5.83 -10.46 8.04
C PRO A 15 6.40 -10.21 6.64
N LEU A 16 6.16 -9.03 6.06
CA LEU A 16 6.65 -8.70 4.71
C LEU A 16 8.18 -8.60 4.64
N GLY A 17 8.83 -8.20 5.74
CA GLY A 17 10.29 -8.18 5.83
C GLY A 17 10.93 -9.55 5.61
N LEU A 18 10.19 -10.65 5.82
CA LEU A 18 10.66 -12.02 5.55
C LEU A 18 10.64 -12.38 4.06
N TYR A 19 9.83 -11.69 3.25
CA TYR A 19 9.60 -12.03 1.84
C TYR A 19 10.22 -11.02 0.87
N ALA A 20 10.68 -9.88 1.36
CA ALA A 20 11.16 -8.81 0.50
C ALA A 20 12.38 -8.12 1.14
N SER A 21 13.54 -8.75 0.95
CA SER A 21 14.86 -8.26 1.39
C SER A 21 15.21 -6.88 0.83
N ASP A 22 14.60 -6.51 -0.29
CA ASP A 22 14.91 -5.29 -1.04
C ASP A 22 13.94 -4.13 -0.71
N LEU A 23 13.09 -4.31 0.31
CA LEU A 23 12.22 -3.23 0.79
C LEU A 23 13.03 -2.23 1.62
N HIS A 24 13.19 -1.04 1.06
CA HIS A 24 13.69 0.10 1.82
C HIS A 24 12.52 0.85 2.46
N ARG A 25 12.60 1.07 3.77
CA ARG A 25 11.66 1.97 4.46
C ARG A 25 11.95 3.40 4.02
N PHE A 26 10.92 4.11 3.57
CA PHE A 26 11.05 5.53 3.34
C PHE A 26 11.15 6.27 4.69
N PRO A 27 12.07 7.23 4.84
CA PRO A 27 12.14 8.04 6.05
C PRO A 27 10.82 8.80 6.22
N ALA A 28 10.34 8.88 7.47
CA ALA A 28 9.13 9.63 7.79
C ALA A 28 9.27 11.09 7.32
N GLY A 29 8.28 11.59 6.59
CA GLY A 29 8.31 12.93 5.97
C GLY A 29 9.12 13.05 4.67
N GLY A 30 9.78 11.98 4.21
CA GLY A 30 10.54 11.97 2.96
C GLY A 30 9.64 12.13 1.72
N LEU A 31 10.12 12.91 0.76
CA LEU A 31 9.54 13.02 -0.58
C LEU A 31 10.21 12.03 -1.51
N VAL A 32 9.43 11.18 -2.17
CA VAL A 32 9.94 10.15 -3.08
C VAL A 32 9.26 10.28 -4.42
N ARG A 33 10.03 10.19 -5.52
CA ARG A 33 9.45 10.10 -6.86
C ARG A 33 9.08 8.67 -7.16
N VAL A 34 7.79 8.40 -7.34
CA VAL A 34 7.28 7.06 -7.68
C VAL A 34 6.40 7.11 -8.92
N THR A 35 6.45 6.04 -9.70
CA THR A 35 5.54 5.83 -10.84
C THR A 35 4.41 4.87 -10.48
N GLU A 36 4.57 4.11 -9.39
CA GLU A 36 3.61 3.10 -8.96
C GLU A 36 3.44 3.10 -7.44
N ILE A 37 2.22 2.82 -7.00
CA ILE A 37 1.86 2.67 -5.59
C ILE A 37 1.01 1.39 -5.46
N ASP A 38 1.48 0.46 -4.65
CA ASP A 38 0.71 -0.71 -4.22
C ASP A 38 0.16 -0.44 -2.82
N LEU A 39 -1.16 -0.34 -2.68
CA LEU A 39 -1.88 -0.26 -1.41
C LEU A 39 -2.33 -1.66 -0.99
N LEU A 40 -1.78 -2.15 0.11
CA LEU A 40 -2.10 -3.46 0.69
C LEU A 40 -2.87 -3.28 2.00
N GLY A 41 -4.16 -3.59 1.97
CA GLY A 41 -4.98 -3.74 3.17
C GLY A 41 -4.94 -5.19 3.66
N VAL A 42 -4.53 -5.45 4.90
CA VAL A 42 -4.47 -6.80 5.47
C VAL A 42 -5.54 -6.97 6.54
N ALA A 43 -6.21 -8.12 6.55
CA ALA A 43 -7.16 -8.44 7.61
C ALA A 43 -6.43 -8.71 8.93
N VAL A 44 -6.82 -8.00 9.98
CA VAL A 44 -6.42 -8.35 11.35
C VAL A 44 -7.34 -9.45 11.84
N ARG A 45 -6.76 -10.55 12.32
CA ARG A 45 -7.52 -11.61 13.00
C ARG A 45 -7.55 -11.32 14.50
N ARG A 46 -8.74 -11.31 15.09
CA ARG A 46 -8.93 -11.42 16.54
C ARG A 46 -9.60 -12.76 16.84
N ALA A 47 -9.33 -13.31 18.01
CA ALA A 47 -9.91 -14.60 18.41
C ALA A 47 -11.45 -14.50 18.39
N GLY A 48 -12.11 -15.43 17.70
CA GLY A 48 -13.57 -15.44 17.53
C GLY A 48 -14.12 -14.58 16.39
N GLU A 49 -13.30 -13.77 15.70
CA GLU A 49 -13.74 -12.94 14.58
C GLU A 49 -13.46 -13.58 13.21
N THR A 50 -14.36 -13.36 12.24
CA THR A 50 -14.07 -13.64 10.83
C THR A 50 -13.28 -12.45 10.26
N PRO A 51 -11.98 -12.61 9.91
CA PRO A 51 -11.19 -11.53 9.36
C PRO A 51 -11.82 -10.95 8.10
N ARG A 52 -12.00 -9.63 8.07
CA ARG A 52 -12.34 -8.89 6.86
C ARG A 52 -11.28 -7.81 6.65
N PRO A 53 -10.52 -7.83 5.54
CA PRO A 53 -9.53 -6.79 5.29
C PRO A 53 -10.24 -5.45 5.13
N PRO A 54 -9.59 -4.34 5.54
CA PRO A 54 -10.08 -3.04 5.17
C PRO A 54 -10.24 -3.00 3.65
N ARG A 55 -11.38 -2.49 3.21
CA ARG A 55 -11.64 -2.19 1.80
C ARG A 55 -11.39 -0.70 1.66
N PRO A 56 -10.12 -0.25 1.53
CA PRO A 56 -9.83 1.17 1.38
C PRO A 56 -10.71 1.73 0.26
N ALA A 57 -11.29 2.90 0.51
CA ALA A 57 -12.00 3.64 -0.51
C ALA A 57 -11.07 3.85 -1.70
N ALA A 58 -11.64 4.08 -2.89
CA ALA A 58 -10.92 4.33 -4.13
C ALA A 58 -10.17 5.69 -4.11
N PHE A 59 -9.43 5.99 -3.05
CA PHE A 59 -8.54 7.13 -3.00
C PHE A 59 -7.39 6.86 -3.97
N VAL A 60 -7.50 7.50 -5.12
CA VAL A 60 -6.45 7.54 -6.12
C VAL A 60 -5.81 8.93 -6.05
N PRO A 61 -4.54 9.04 -5.62
CA PRO A 61 -3.87 10.33 -5.57
C PRO A 61 -3.83 10.98 -6.96
N HIS A 62 -3.85 12.32 -7.00
CA HIS A 62 -3.79 13.07 -8.26
C HIS A 62 -2.59 12.63 -9.12
N GLY A 63 -2.85 12.40 -10.41
CA GLY A 63 -1.86 11.98 -11.40
C GLY A 63 -1.58 10.47 -11.41
N PHE A 64 -2.20 9.70 -10.52
CA PHE A 64 -2.26 8.24 -10.63
C PHE A 64 -3.61 7.79 -11.19
N ARG A 65 -3.63 6.59 -11.76
CA ARG A 65 -4.84 5.83 -12.09
C ARG A 65 -4.78 4.45 -11.44
N GLN A 66 -5.91 3.93 -10.98
CA GLN A 66 -5.99 2.54 -10.55
C GLN A 66 -5.82 1.63 -11.77
N VAL A 67 -4.88 0.69 -11.70
CA VAL A 67 -4.61 -0.29 -12.75
C VAL A 67 -4.91 -1.73 -12.33
N LEU A 68 -4.99 -1.99 -11.02
CA LEU A 68 -5.42 -3.29 -10.48
C LEU A 68 -6.17 -3.08 -9.18
N ARG A 69 -7.22 -3.89 -8.99
CA ARG A 69 -7.84 -4.13 -7.69
C ARG A 69 -8.06 -5.62 -7.50
N LEU A 70 -7.56 -6.15 -6.40
CA LEU A 70 -7.70 -7.55 -6.02
C LEU A 70 -8.21 -7.64 -4.59
N ASP A 71 -9.47 -8.02 -4.46
CA ASP A 71 -10.12 -8.23 -3.17
C ASP A 71 -10.04 -9.73 -2.83
N ARG A 72 -9.37 -10.08 -1.73
CA ARG A 72 -9.24 -11.46 -1.22
C ARG A 72 -9.77 -11.56 0.21
N PRO A 73 -10.03 -12.78 0.72
CA PRO A 73 -10.54 -12.96 2.08
C PRO A 73 -9.61 -12.43 3.18
N THR A 74 -8.30 -12.40 2.94
CA THR A 74 -7.30 -11.99 3.93
C THR A 74 -6.59 -10.70 3.60
N PHE A 75 -6.74 -10.19 2.37
CA PHE A 75 -6.12 -8.94 1.94
C PHE A 75 -6.88 -8.25 0.81
N THR A 76 -6.65 -6.95 0.66
CA THR A 76 -7.06 -6.14 -0.48
C THR A 76 -5.80 -5.54 -1.08
N LEU A 77 -5.57 -5.68 -2.39
CA LEU A 77 -4.49 -5.04 -3.11
C LEU A 77 -5.06 -4.06 -4.13
N VAL A 78 -4.63 -2.80 -4.08
CA VAL A 78 -4.92 -1.81 -5.10
C VAL A 78 -3.59 -1.32 -5.69
N ARG A 79 -3.40 -1.49 -7.00
CA ARG A 79 -2.25 -0.91 -7.71
C ARG A 79 -2.67 0.35 -8.43
N MET A 80 -1.86 1.38 -8.26
CA MET A 80 -2.00 2.66 -8.93
C MET A 80 -0.74 2.98 -9.70
N ALA A 81 -0.88 3.51 -10.90
CA ALA A 81 0.25 3.86 -11.77
C ALA A 81 0.09 5.27 -12.34
N SER A 82 1.22 5.93 -12.61
CA SER A 82 1.32 7.19 -13.30
C SER A 82 2.24 7.07 -14.51
N GLU A 83 1.94 7.82 -15.58
CA GLU A 83 2.79 7.89 -16.78
C GLU A 83 4.08 8.67 -16.54
N ARG A 84 4.11 9.52 -15.50
CA ARG A 84 5.27 10.33 -15.13
C ARG A 84 5.60 10.12 -13.65
N PRO A 85 6.86 10.21 -13.22
CA PRO A 85 7.20 10.13 -11.80
C PRO A 85 6.52 11.26 -11.01
N ILE A 86 5.76 10.92 -9.96
CA ILE A 86 5.09 11.87 -9.08
C ILE A 86 5.82 11.91 -7.73
N VAL A 87 6.01 13.12 -7.21
CA VAL A 87 6.53 13.32 -5.86
C VAL A 87 5.45 12.93 -4.85
N PHE A 88 5.76 11.94 -4.04
CA PHE A 88 4.85 11.29 -3.12
C PHE A 88 5.37 11.42 -1.68
N SER A 89 4.44 11.65 -0.75
CA SER A 89 4.70 11.67 0.70
C SER A 89 3.66 10.82 1.42
N LEU A 90 4.12 10.00 2.38
CA LEU A 90 3.25 9.10 3.15
C LEU A 90 2.19 9.86 3.97
N HIS A 91 2.45 11.11 4.36
CA HIS A 91 1.54 11.93 5.16
C HIS A 91 0.25 12.32 4.42
N ARG A 92 0.20 12.15 3.08
CA ARG A 92 -0.98 12.51 2.28
C ARG A 92 -1.99 11.37 2.09
N LEU A 93 -1.83 10.26 2.81
CA LEU A 93 -2.64 9.04 2.62
C LEU A 93 -3.48 8.62 3.83
N LEU A 94 -3.32 9.31 4.97
CA LEU A 94 -4.07 9.09 6.21
C LEU A 94 -4.81 10.36 6.61
#